data_AF-A0A1A2LLS4-F1
#
_entry.id   AF-A0A1A2LLS4-F1
#
_cell.length_a   1.000
_cell.length_b   1.000
_cell.length_c   1.000
_cell.angle_alpha   90.00
_cell.angle_beta   90.00
_cell.angle_gamma   90.00
#
_symmetry.space_group_name_H-M   'P 1'
#
loop_
_entity.id
_entity.type
_entity.pdbx_description
1 polymer ?
#
loop_
_entity_poly.entity_id
_entity_poly.type
_entity_poly.pdbx_seq_one_letter_code
_entity_poly.pdbx_strand_id
1 'polypeptide(L)'
;RLGRAGVPTDRVAAQAFSSFNSATLVSIGRDTQIAEPINITVTGPGAGAVAYGHLQVSVAELSEAVVVIDHQGSGTYADNSEFIVGDAARLTVVWIADWADDMVHLSAQHARLGKDAVLRHVAVTLGGEVVRMSANVRYTAPGGDAELLGLYFADDGQHLESRLLVDHAQPNCKSNVLYKGALQGDPASQRPDAHTVWVGDVLIRAEATDTDTFEVNRNLVLTDGARADSVPNLEIETGEIVGAGHASATGRFDDEQLFYLRARGIPEDQARRLVVRGFFGEIISKIAVPDIRERLTAAIEHELEITEKTTAS
;
A
#
# COMPACT_ATOMS: atom_id res chain seq x y z
N ARG A 1 -21.89 -14.29 3.50
CA ARG A 1 -20.64 -14.81 2.89
C ARG A 1 -19.56 -13.74 2.92
N LEU A 2 -19.90 -12.51 2.54
CA LEU A 2 -19.09 -11.30 2.74
C LEU A 2 -19.13 -10.83 4.20
N GLY A 3 -18.23 -9.91 4.55
CA GLY A 3 -18.08 -9.32 5.88
C GLY A 3 -17.44 -10.25 6.92
N ARG A 4 -16.69 -11.26 6.47
CA ARG A 4 -16.01 -12.23 7.34
C ARG A 4 -14.65 -11.74 7.80
N ALA A 5 -13.95 -10.97 6.97
CA ALA A 5 -12.64 -10.41 7.32
C ALA A 5 -12.78 -9.13 8.17
N GLY A 6 -13.86 -8.37 7.97
CA GLY A 6 -14.16 -7.16 8.70
C GLY A 6 -15.47 -6.54 8.23
N VAL A 7 -15.86 -5.46 8.88
CA VAL A 7 -16.99 -4.61 8.47
C VAL A 7 -16.45 -3.22 8.14
N PRO A 8 -17.18 -2.44 7.32
CA PRO A 8 -16.78 -1.07 6.98
C PRO A 8 -16.49 -0.22 8.22
N THR A 9 -15.34 0.46 8.21
CA THR A 9 -14.87 1.32 9.32
C THR A 9 -15.16 2.79 9.10
N ASP A 10 -15.61 3.17 7.90
CA ASP A 10 -15.94 4.55 7.55
C ASP A 10 -17.17 4.65 6.63
N ARG A 11 -17.60 5.89 6.38
CA ARG A 11 -18.82 6.18 5.61
C ARG A 11 -18.75 5.73 4.15
N VAL A 12 -17.58 5.84 3.51
CA VAL A 12 -17.42 5.48 2.09
C VAL A 12 -17.34 3.97 1.95
N ALA A 13 -16.60 3.30 2.84
CA ALA A 13 -16.60 1.85 2.92
C ALA A 13 -18.03 1.30 3.13
N ALA A 14 -18.82 1.93 3.99
CA ALA A 14 -20.20 1.52 4.26
C ALA A 14 -21.13 1.77 3.05
N GLN A 15 -20.94 2.88 2.34
CA GLN A 15 -21.64 3.15 1.09
C GLN A 15 -21.31 2.09 0.05
N ALA A 16 -20.03 1.77 -0.15
CA ALA A 16 -19.59 0.76 -1.11
C ALA A 16 -20.17 -0.61 -0.76
N PHE A 17 -20.09 -1.02 0.51
CA PHE A 17 -20.62 -2.31 1.00
C PHE A 17 -22.13 -2.46 0.80
N SER A 18 -22.89 -1.37 0.79
CA SER A 18 -24.35 -1.40 0.60
C SER A 18 -24.79 -1.17 -0.85
N SER A 19 -23.89 -0.74 -1.74
CA SER A 19 -24.24 -0.25 -3.09
C SER A 19 -23.61 -1.03 -4.24
N PHE A 20 -22.72 -1.99 -3.98
CA PHE A 20 -22.19 -2.86 -5.03
C PHE A 20 -23.31 -3.76 -5.62
N ASN A 21 -23.27 -4.00 -6.92
CA ASN A 21 -24.26 -4.85 -7.61
C ASN A 21 -23.82 -6.33 -7.69
N SER A 22 -22.52 -6.58 -7.60
CA SER A 22 -21.92 -7.90 -7.65
C SER A 22 -20.64 -7.94 -6.82
N ALA A 23 -20.29 -9.11 -6.32
CA ALA A 23 -19.03 -9.34 -5.60
C ALA A 23 -18.21 -10.42 -6.29
N THR A 24 -16.89 -10.22 -6.34
CA THR A 24 -15.93 -11.21 -6.84
C THR A 24 -15.44 -12.04 -5.67
N LEU A 25 -15.57 -13.38 -5.77
CA LEU A 25 -15.13 -14.31 -4.73
C LEU A 25 -14.04 -15.23 -5.29
N VAL A 26 -12.85 -15.17 -4.70
CA VAL A 26 -11.74 -16.10 -4.97
C VAL A 26 -11.56 -16.98 -3.75
N SER A 27 -11.65 -18.30 -3.93
CA SER A 27 -11.58 -19.26 -2.82
C SER A 27 -10.61 -20.38 -3.17
N ILE A 28 -9.55 -20.50 -2.37
CA ILE A 28 -8.54 -21.54 -2.47
C ILE A 28 -8.88 -22.61 -1.42
N GLY A 29 -9.03 -23.85 -1.88
CA GLY A 29 -9.35 -25.01 -1.05
C GLY A 29 -8.20 -25.35 -0.11
N ARG A 30 -8.48 -26.17 0.91
CA ARG A 30 -7.51 -26.59 1.92
C ARG A 30 -6.34 -27.35 1.30
N ASP A 31 -5.15 -27.25 1.87
CA ASP A 31 -3.93 -27.95 1.43
C ASP A 31 -3.64 -27.77 -0.07
N THR A 32 -3.89 -26.56 -0.59
CA THR A 32 -3.73 -26.25 -2.03
C THR A 32 -2.61 -25.23 -2.25
N GLN A 33 -1.72 -25.55 -3.19
CA GLN A 33 -0.61 -24.70 -3.58
C GLN A 33 -0.88 -24.13 -4.98
N ILE A 34 -1.08 -22.82 -5.07
CA ILE A 34 -1.30 -22.15 -6.36
C ILE A 34 0.06 -21.69 -6.92
N ALA A 35 0.49 -22.32 -8.01
CA ALA A 35 1.81 -22.06 -8.60
C ALA A 35 1.91 -20.71 -9.33
N GLU A 36 0.84 -20.28 -10.01
CA GLU A 36 0.82 -19.07 -10.82
C GLU A 36 -0.01 -17.97 -10.14
N PRO A 37 0.38 -16.68 -10.23
CA PRO A 37 -0.40 -15.59 -9.66
C PRO A 37 -1.82 -15.53 -10.21
N ILE A 38 -2.80 -15.33 -9.32
CA ILE A 38 -4.19 -15.04 -9.69
C ILE A 38 -4.29 -13.55 -10.00
N ASN A 39 -4.52 -13.21 -11.26
CA ASN A 39 -4.66 -11.81 -11.69
C ASN A 39 -6.14 -11.39 -11.69
N ILE A 40 -6.44 -10.28 -11.04
CA ILE A 40 -7.76 -9.67 -10.96
C ILE A 40 -7.62 -8.24 -11.46
N THR A 41 -8.30 -7.91 -12.55
CA THR A 41 -8.33 -6.55 -13.09
C THR A 41 -9.64 -5.87 -12.70
N VAL A 42 -9.54 -4.68 -12.11
CA VAL A 42 -10.66 -3.81 -11.79
C VAL A 42 -10.58 -2.60 -12.71
N THR A 43 -11.59 -2.43 -13.56
CA THR A 43 -11.67 -1.28 -14.46
C THR A 43 -12.62 -0.23 -13.90
N GLY A 44 -12.16 1.03 -13.85
CA GLY A 44 -12.96 2.16 -13.40
C GLY A 44 -14.23 2.34 -14.25
N PRO A 45 -15.29 2.96 -13.71
CA PRO A 45 -16.58 3.08 -14.41
C PRO A 45 -16.56 4.05 -15.59
N GLY A 46 -15.48 4.82 -15.77
CA GLY A 46 -15.32 5.87 -16.76
C GLY A 46 -15.60 7.27 -16.20
N ALA A 47 -15.06 8.28 -16.87
CA ALA A 47 -15.13 9.68 -16.45
C ALA A 47 -16.58 10.11 -16.14
N GLY A 48 -16.77 10.72 -14.98
CA GLY A 48 -18.08 11.19 -14.50
C GLY A 48 -19.06 10.09 -14.05
N ALA A 49 -18.66 8.81 -14.08
CA ALA A 49 -19.47 7.71 -13.58
C ALA A 49 -19.00 7.25 -12.19
N VAL A 50 -19.92 6.62 -11.45
CA VAL A 50 -19.67 6.10 -10.10
C VAL A 50 -19.96 4.60 -10.08
N ALA A 51 -19.07 3.81 -9.47
CA ALA A 51 -19.30 2.39 -9.21
C ALA A 51 -18.82 1.98 -7.82
N TYR A 52 -19.36 0.85 -7.36
CA TYR A 52 -18.99 0.24 -6.10
C TYR A 52 -18.67 -1.24 -6.29
N GLY A 53 -17.62 -1.72 -5.63
CA GLY A 53 -17.19 -3.11 -5.74
C GLY A 53 -17.01 -3.81 -4.40
N HIS A 54 -16.99 -5.13 -4.47
CA HIS A 54 -16.62 -5.98 -3.35
C HIS A 54 -15.81 -7.18 -3.83
N LEU A 55 -14.61 -7.35 -3.29
CA LEU A 55 -13.73 -8.48 -3.55
C LEU A 55 -13.52 -9.26 -2.26
N GLN A 56 -13.55 -10.59 -2.32
CA GLN A 56 -13.11 -11.45 -1.23
C GLN A 56 -12.16 -12.50 -1.76
N VAL A 57 -10.97 -12.56 -1.18
CA VAL A 57 -10.00 -13.64 -1.36
C VAL A 57 -9.95 -14.46 -0.08
N SER A 58 -10.25 -15.74 -0.17
CA SER A 58 -10.19 -16.68 0.94
C SER A 58 -9.17 -17.78 0.64
N VAL A 59 -8.14 -17.89 1.47
CA VAL A 59 -7.14 -18.96 1.42
C VAL A 59 -7.38 -19.87 2.62
N ALA A 60 -7.75 -21.13 2.36
CA ALA A 60 -8.02 -22.09 3.43
C ALA A 60 -6.72 -22.59 4.09
N GLU A 61 -6.88 -23.33 5.18
CA GLU A 61 -5.78 -23.89 5.98
C GLU A 61 -4.73 -24.61 5.10
N LEU A 62 -3.45 -24.47 5.47
CA LEU A 62 -2.29 -25.08 4.81
C LEU A 62 -2.13 -24.75 3.31
N SER A 63 -2.76 -23.68 2.84
CA SER A 63 -2.79 -23.31 1.41
C SER A 63 -1.99 -22.05 1.14
N GLU A 64 -1.50 -21.92 -0.09
CA GLU A 64 -0.69 -20.78 -0.51
C GLU A 64 -1.16 -20.22 -1.85
N ALA A 65 -1.22 -18.88 -1.94
CA ALA A 65 -1.55 -18.18 -3.18
C ALA A 65 -0.89 -16.80 -3.26
N VAL A 66 -0.62 -16.38 -4.49
CA VAL A 66 -0.28 -15.01 -4.86
C VAL A 66 -1.45 -14.43 -5.65
N VAL A 67 -1.93 -13.25 -5.26
CA VAL A 67 -3.01 -12.53 -5.94
C VAL A 67 -2.54 -11.14 -6.33
N VAL A 68 -2.70 -10.80 -7.60
CA VAL A 68 -2.46 -9.43 -8.10
C VAL A 68 -3.81 -8.79 -8.37
N ILE A 69 -4.04 -7.63 -7.78
CA ILE A 69 -5.27 -6.84 -7.96
C ILE A 69 -4.87 -5.54 -8.64
N ASP A 70 -5.14 -5.46 -9.94
CA ASP A 70 -4.69 -4.38 -10.82
C ASP A 70 -5.86 -3.47 -11.14
N HIS A 71 -5.79 -2.22 -10.67
CA HIS A 71 -6.82 -1.23 -10.88
C HIS A 71 -6.41 -0.22 -11.95
N GLN A 72 -7.29 0.02 -12.92
CA GLN A 72 -7.01 0.88 -14.06
C GLN A 72 -8.25 1.58 -14.62
N GLY A 73 -8.05 2.72 -15.28
CA GLY A 73 -9.12 3.49 -15.90
C GLY A 73 -9.48 4.74 -15.10
N SER A 74 -10.71 5.20 -15.25
CA SER A 74 -11.16 6.56 -14.87
C SER A 74 -12.51 6.50 -14.14
N GLY A 75 -12.90 7.60 -13.48
CA GLY A 75 -14.19 7.77 -12.81
C GLY A 75 -14.11 7.78 -11.28
N THR A 76 -15.22 7.46 -10.61
CA THR A 76 -15.27 7.36 -9.14
C THR A 76 -15.59 5.94 -8.72
N TYR A 77 -14.71 5.33 -7.93
CA TYR A 77 -14.87 3.95 -7.47
C TYR A 77 -14.62 3.86 -5.97
N ALA A 78 -15.45 3.08 -5.28
CA ALA A 78 -15.15 2.70 -3.91
C ALA A 78 -15.44 1.22 -3.70
N ASP A 79 -14.58 0.53 -2.96
CA ASP A 79 -14.68 -0.91 -2.79
C ASP A 79 -14.36 -1.38 -1.39
N ASN A 80 -14.83 -2.59 -1.09
CA ASN A 80 -14.38 -3.35 0.06
C ASN A 80 -13.64 -4.59 -0.43
N SER A 81 -12.42 -4.81 0.05
CA SER A 81 -11.60 -5.98 -0.25
C SER A 81 -11.36 -6.77 1.03
N GLU A 82 -11.73 -8.05 1.03
CA GLU A 82 -11.57 -8.96 2.16
C GLU A 82 -10.48 -10.01 1.87
N PHE A 83 -9.51 -10.13 2.78
CA PHE A 83 -8.48 -11.15 2.75
C PHE A 83 -8.66 -12.08 3.96
N ILE A 84 -9.13 -13.31 3.72
CA ILE A 84 -9.35 -14.31 4.76
C ILE A 84 -8.24 -15.34 4.64
N VAL A 85 -7.29 -15.32 5.56
CA VAL A 85 -6.13 -16.22 5.59
C VAL A 85 -6.35 -17.24 6.69
N GLY A 86 -6.61 -18.48 6.32
CA GLY A 86 -6.85 -19.59 7.25
C GLY A 86 -5.61 -20.00 8.04
N ASP A 87 -5.78 -20.98 8.92
CA ASP A 87 -4.69 -21.45 9.78
C ASP A 87 -3.52 -22.02 8.96
N ALA A 88 -2.30 -21.63 9.27
CA ALA A 88 -1.07 -21.98 8.56
C ALA A 88 -1.12 -21.70 7.05
N ALA A 89 -2.03 -20.83 6.59
CA ALA A 89 -2.13 -20.42 5.19
C ALA A 89 -1.22 -19.23 4.90
N ARG A 90 -0.81 -19.09 3.63
CA ARG A 90 0.08 -18.03 3.15
C ARG A 90 -0.61 -17.29 2.00
N LEU A 91 -0.77 -15.98 2.15
CA LEU A 91 -1.32 -15.13 1.10
C LEU A 91 -0.34 -14.00 0.79
N THR A 92 0.02 -13.87 -0.48
CA THR A 92 0.65 -12.65 -1.00
C THR A 92 -0.36 -11.88 -1.82
N VAL A 93 -0.57 -10.60 -1.52
CA VAL A 93 -1.41 -9.68 -2.29
C VAL A 93 -0.55 -8.57 -2.85
N VAL A 94 -0.64 -8.32 -4.15
CA VAL A 94 -0.08 -7.15 -4.81
C VAL A 94 -1.24 -6.31 -5.32
N TRP A 95 -1.59 -5.29 -4.55
CA TRP A 95 -2.64 -4.32 -4.89
C TRP A 95 -1.99 -3.14 -5.62
N ILE A 96 -2.41 -2.89 -6.85
CA ILE A 96 -1.89 -1.84 -7.72
C ILE A 96 -3.05 -0.94 -8.07
N ALA A 97 -2.91 0.34 -7.76
CA ALA A 97 -3.69 1.44 -8.32
C ALA A 97 -2.81 2.12 -9.37
N ASP A 98 -3.17 1.93 -10.65
CA ASP A 98 -2.56 2.56 -11.83
C ASP A 98 -3.67 3.27 -12.60
N TRP A 99 -4.12 4.39 -12.00
CA TRP A 99 -5.35 5.06 -12.40
C TRP A 99 -5.08 6.23 -13.34
N ALA A 100 -6.07 6.57 -14.16
CA ALA A 100 -6.06 7.83 -14.90
C ALA A 100 -6.15 9.03 -13.94
N ASP A 101 -5.63 10.18 -14.38
CA ASP A 101 -5.54 11.41 -13.57
C ASP A 101 -6.86 11.88 -12.95
N ASP A 102 -8.02 11.55 -13.54
CA ASP A 102 -9.34 11.97 -13.05
C ASP A 102 -9.99 10.98 -12.06
N MET A 103 -9.27 9.92 -11.69
CA MET A 103 -9.83 8.88 -10.85
C MET A 103 -9.95 9.32 -9.38
N VAL A 104 -11.11 9.03 -8.78
CA VAL A 104 -11.31 9.04 -7.34
C VAL A 104 -11.54 7.61 -6.85
N HIS A 105 -10.58 7.04 -6.12
CA HIS A 105 -10.64 5.67 -5.60
C HIS A 105 -10.49 5.60 -4.08
N LEU A 106 -11.53 5.11 -3.39
CA LEU A 106 -11.47 4.85 -1.96
C LEU A 106 -11.66 3.35 -1.69
N SER A 107 -10.58 2.66 -1.33
CA SER A 107 -10.56 1.22 -1.04
C SER A 107 -10.50 0.95 0.46
N ALA A 108 -11.39 0.09 0.94
CA ALA A 108 -11.38 -0.42 2.31
C ALA A 108 -11.00 -1.90 2.34
N GLN A 109 -9.84 -2.20 2.91
CA GLN A 109 -9.30 -3.54 2.98
C GLN A 109 -9.37 -4.09 4.40
N HIS A 110 -9.78 -5.35 4.49
CA HIS A 110 -9.90 -6.08 5.75
C HIS A 110 -9.18 -7.42 5.63
N ALA A 111 -8.11 -7.60 6.41
CA ALA A 111 -7.38 -8.84 6.50
C ALA A 111 -7.67 -9.53 7.83
N ARG A 112 -8.10 -10.79 7.76
CA ARG A 112 -8.32 -11.67 8.90
C ARG A 112 -7.34 -12.82 8.83
N LEU A 113 -6.47 -12.92 9.83
CA LEU A 113 -5.43 -13.95 9.90
C LEU A 113 -5.78 -14.99 10.96
N GLY A 114 -5.77 -16.27 10.56
CA GLY A 114 -5.91 -17.42 11.43
C GLY A 114 -4.62 -17.73 12.20
N LYS A 115 -4.57 -18.92 12.80
CA LYS A 115 -3.42 -19.37 13.58
C LYS A 115 -2.21 -19.57 12.67
N ASP A 116 -1.04 -19.07 13.02
CA ASP A 116 0.19 -19.24 12.23
C ASP A 116 0.06 -18.79 10.75
N ALA A 117 -0.92 -17.92 10.47
CA ALA A 117 -1.23 -17.43 9.12
C ALA A 117 -0.25 -16.33 8.70
N VAL A 118 0.11 -16.30 7.42
CA VAL A 118 1.08 -15.36 6.87
C VAL A 118 0.44 -14.49 5.79
N LEU A 119 0.52 -13.18 5.94
CA LEU A 119 0.13 -12.20 4.93
C LEU A 119 1.36 -11.41 4.47
N ARG A 120 1.55 -11.30 3.15
CA ARG A 120 2.46 -10.35 2.51
C ARG A 120 1.64 -9.44 1.62
N HIS A 121 1.45 -8.20 2.02
CA HIS A 121 0.65 -7.23 1.30
C HIS A 121 1.57 -6.16 0.71
N VAL A 122 1.47 -5.94 -0.60
CA VAL A 122 2.15 -4.85 -1.29
C VAL A 122 1.09 -3.93 -1.88
N ALA A 123 1.07 -2.67 -1.46
CA ALA A 123 0.25 -1.62 -2.04
C ALA A 123 1.12 -0.74 -2.93
N VAL A 124 0.70 -0.52 -4.18
CA VAL A 124 1.33 0.42 -5.09
C VAL A 124 0.29 1.40 -5.57
N THR A 125 0.57 2.69 -5.44
CA THR A 125 -0.33 3.76 -5.89
C THR A 125 0.42 4.68 -6.85
N LEU A 126 -0.05 4.69 -8.09
CA LEU A 126 0.44 5.48 -9.21
C LEU A 126 -0.79 6.09 -9.88
N GLY A 127 -0.84 7.41 -10.00
CA GLY A 127 -1.96 8.11 -10.62
C GLY A 127 -3.21 8.25 -9.74
N GLY A 128 -4.25 8.85 -10.34
CA GLY A 128 -5.50 9.23 -9.70
C GLY A 128 -5.48 10.61 -9.04
N GLU A 129 -6.61 11.32 -9.08
CA GLU A 129 -6.79 12.61 -8.43
C GLU A 129 -6.82 12.44 -6.90
N VAL A 130 -7.63 11.49 -6.42
CA VAL A 130 -7.75 11.16 -5.00
C VAL A 130 -7.79 9.65 -4.85
N VAL A 131 -6.73 9.08 -4.26
CA VAL A 131 -6.67 7.64 -3.96
C VAL A 131 -6.46 7.46 -2.47
N ARG A 132 -7.41 6.82 -1.81
CA ARG A 132 -7.23 6.35 -0.42
C ARG A 132 -7.33 4.85 -0.37
N MET A 133 -6.29 4.22 0.18
CA MET A 133 -6.36 2.84 0.63
C MET A 133 -6.36 2.80 2.16
N SER A 134 -7.36 2.15 2.74
CA SER A 134 -7.34 1.77 4.15
C SER A 134 -7.15 0.27 4.29
N ALA A 135 -6.24 -0.18 5.15
CA ALA A 135 -6.00 -1.59 5.40
C ALA A 135 -6.02 -1.92 6.89
N ASN A 136 -6.95 -2.80 7.28
CA ASN A 136 -7.09 -3.26 8.65
C ASN A 136 -6.64 -4.72 8.74
N VAL A 137 -5.63 -5.00 9.55
CA VAL A 137 -5.16 -6.37 9.84
C VAL A 137 -5.62 -6.77 11.23
N ARG A 138 -6.30 -7.92 11.31
CA ARG A 138 -6.74 -8.51 12.57
C ARG A 138 -6.29 -9.96 12.68
N TYR A 139 -5.53 -10.25 13.73
CA TYR A 139 -5.22 -11.61 14.14
C TYR A 139 -6.40 -12.22 14.89
N THR A 140 -6.76 -13.44 14.54
CA THR A 140 -7.89 -14.16 15.16
C THR A 140 -7.47 -15.43 15.90
N ALA A 141 -6.18 -15.76 15.83
CA ALA A 141 -5.52 -16.74 16.65
C ALA A 141 -4.01 -16.40 16.76
N PRO A 142 -3.26 -17.04 17.67
CA PRO A 142 -1.84 -16.78 17.88
C PRO A 142 -0.95 -17.09 16.66
N GLY A 143 0.24 -16.50 16.64
CA GLY A 143 1.30 -16.89 15.70
C GLY A 143 1.23 -16.24 14.31
N GLY A 144 0.24 -15.37 14.07
CA GLY A 144 0.09 -14.70 12.78
C GLY A 144 1.22 -13.72 12.46
N ASP A 145 1.55 -13.59 11.17
CA ASP A 145 2.65 -12.78 10.65
C ASP A 145 2.18 -11.95 9.45
N ALA A 146 2.19 -10.62 9.56
CA ALA A 146 1.84 -9.71 8.48
C ALA A 146 3.01 -8.80 8.08
N GLU A 147 3.34 -8.75 6.78
CA GLU A 147 4.19 -7.71 6.21
C GLU A 147 3.35 -6.83 5.29
N LEU A 148 3.38 -5.51 5.50
CA LEU A 148 2.69 -4.53 4.66
C LEU A 148 3.72 -3.58 4.06
N LEU A 149 3.91 -3.67 2.76
CA LEU A 149 4.80 -2.80 2.00
C LEU A 149 3.96 -1.83 1.17
N GLY A 150 4.35 -0.56 1.15
CA GLY A 150 3.65 0.47 0.40
C GLY A 150 4.60 1.30 -0.45
N LEU A 151 4.23 1.52 -1.70
CA LEU A 151 4.92 2.40 -2.63
C LEU A 151 3.93 3.39 -3.21
N TYR A 152 4.24 4.68 -3.16
CA TYR A 152 3.46 5.69 -3.85
C TYR A 152 4.36 6.77 -4.45
N PHE A 153 3.94 7.27 -5.60
CA PHE A 153 4.56 8.39 -6.29
C PHE A 153 3.46 9.42 -6.59
N ALA A 154 3.62 10.66 -6.12
CA ALA A 154 2.61 11.69 -6.27
C ALA A 154 3.11 12.89 -7.08
N ASP A 155 2.28 13.32 -8.01
CA ASP A 155 2.42 14.51 -8.85
C ASP A 155 1.44 15.63 -8.45
N ASP A 156 1.56 16.79 -9.09
CA ASP A 156 0.69 17.93 -8.86
C ASP A 156 -0.79 17.61 -9.12
N GLY A 157 -1.66 17.98 -8.17
CA GLY A 157 -3.08 17.69 -8.19
C GLY A 157 -3.48 16.32 -7.64
N GLN A 158 -2.52 15.49 -7.21
CA GLN A 158 -2.82 14.19 -6.62
C GLN A 158 -2.86 14.23 -5.10
N HIS A 159 -3.87 13.58 -4.52
CA HIS A 159 -3.98 13.30 -3.09
C HIS A 159 -3.95 11.78 -2.86
N LEU A 160 -2.80 11.26 -2.42
CA LEU A 160 -2.60 9.83 -2.18
C LEU A 160 -2.53 9.53 -0.69
N GLU A 161 -3.43 8.68 -0.21
CA GLU A 161 -3.56 8.40 1.21
C GLU A 161 -3.51 6.89 1.51
N SER A 162 -2.67 6.52 2.48
CA SER A 162 -2.61 5.17 3.05
C SER A 162 -2.93 5.23 4.54
N ARG A 163 -4.00 4.54 4.96
CA ARG A 163 -4.38 4.42 6.37
C ARG A 163 -4.35 2.97 6.83
N LEU A 164 -3.47 2.65 7.76
CA LEU A 164 -3.26 1.29 8.21
C LEU A 164 -3.69 1.16 9.67
N LEU A 165 -4.32 0.04 10.00
CA LEU A 165 -4.52 -0.39 11.38
C LEU A 165 -4.05 -1.84 11.50
N VAL A 166 -3.05 -2.08 12.33
CA VAL A 166 -2.68 -3.43 12.75
C VAL A 166 -3.17 -3.65 14.19
N ASP A 167 -4.22 -4.45 14.32
CA ASP A 167 -4.84 -4.82 15.59
C ASP A 167 -4.26 -6.15 16.10
N HIS A 168 -3.22 -6.03 16.94
CA HIS A 168 -2.64 -7.14 17.68
C HIS A 168 -3.56 -7.52 18.84
N ALA A 169 -4.48 -8.44 18.54
CA ALA A 169 -5.48 -8.93 19.50
C ALA A 169 -5.18 -10.34 20.04
N GLN A 170 -4.04 -10.94 19.65
CA GLN A 170 -3.67 -12.32 19.95
C GLN A 170 -2.17 -12.40 20.25
N PRO A 171 -1.73 -13.36 21.08
CA PRO A 171 -0.32 -13.46 21.46
C PRO A 171 0.54 -14.04 20.33
N ASN A 172 1.86 -13.83 20.43
CA ASN A 172 2.87 -14.34 19.49
C ASN A 172 2.65 -13.86 18.03
N CYS A 173 2.04 -12.70 17.83
CA CYS A 173 1.81 -12.14 16.50
C CYS A 173 2.90 -11.13 16.11
N LYS A 174 3.16 -11.03 14.80
CA LYS A 174 4.21 -10.16 14.26
C LYS A 174 3.69 -9.27 13.15
N SER A 175 4.15 -8.02 13.11
CA SER A 175 3.95 -7.18 11.93
C SER A 175 5.15 -6.34 11.56
N ASN A 176 5.40 -6.22 10.26
CA ASN A 176 6.40 -5.32 9.71
C ASN A 176 5.77 -4.44 8.63
N VAL A 177 5.75 -3.14 8.85
CA VAL A 177 5.15 -2.16 7.94
C VAL A 177 6.23 -1.24 7.38
N LEU A 178 6.34 -1.14 6.07
CA LEU A 178 7.27 -0.23 5.39
C LEU A 178 6.57 0.47 4.23
N TYR A 179 6.30 1.76 4.37
CA TYR A 179 5.72 2.60 3.34
C TYR A 179 6.74 3.64 2.87
N LYS A 180 6.90 3.75 1.56
CA LYS A 180 7.80 4.70 0.92
C LYS A 180 7.07 5.54 -0.10
N GLY A 181 7.24 6.85 0.01
CA GLY A 181 6.69 7.84 -0.89
C GLY A 181 7.76 8.66 -1.58
N ALA A 182 7.54 9.00 -2.83
CA ALA A 182 8.22 10.12 -3.48
C ALA A 182 7.18 11.09 -4.01
N LEU A 183 7.47 12.39 -3.90
CA LEU A 183 6.52 13.43 -4.29
C LEU A 183 7.24 14.50 -5.09
N GLN A 184 6.61 14.91 -6.18
CA GLN A 184 7.03 16.05 -6.98
C GLN A 184 5.80 16.88 -7.35
N GLY A 185 5.95 18.18 -7.40
CA GLY A 185 4.93 19.12 -7.82
C GLY A 185 5.59 20.33 -8.44
N ASP A 186 5.02 20.84 -9.53
CA ASP A 186 5.48 22.09 -10.14
C ASP A 186 4.92 23.28 -9.32
N PRO A 187 5.78 24.12 -8.71
CA PRO A 187 5.34 25.32 -7.98
C PRO A 187 4.55 26.32 -8.84
N ALA A 188 4.69 26.27 -10.16
CA ALA A 188 3.96 27.12 -11.10
C ALA A 188 2.61 26.52 -11.55
N SER A 189 2.35 25.25 -11.21
CA SER A 189 1.10 24.59 -11.57
C SER A 189 -0.10 25.29 -10.96
N GLN A 190 -1.21 25.26 -11.69
CA GLN A 190 -2.51 25.72 -11.20
C GLN A 190 -3.30 24.59 -10.52
N ARG A 191 -2.75 23.37 -10.50
CA ARG A 191 -3.32 22.23 -9.78
C ARG A 191 -3.03 22.37 -8.28
N PRO A 192 -3.79 21.67 -7.42
CA PRO A 192 -3.41 21.48 -6.02
C PRO A 192 -1.98 20.94 -5.87
N ASP A 193 -1.40 21.08 -4.68
CA ASP A 193 -0.09 20.49 -4.38
C ASP A 193 -0.13 18.96 -4.47
N ALA A 194 1.02 18.36 -4.78
CA ALA A 194 1.22 16.92 -4.65
C ALA A 194 1.18 16.56 -3.17
N HIS A 195 0.12 15.89 -2.72
CA HIS A 195 -0.15 15.67 -1.30
C HIS A 195 -0.25 14.18 -0.99
N THR A 196 0.67 13.68 -0.16
CA THR A 196 0.56 12.32 0.37
C THR A 196 0.26 12.32 1.85
N VAL A 197 -0.59 11.41 2.29
CA VAL A 197 -0.93 11.21 3.70
C VAL A 197 -0.69 9.75 4.06
N TRP A 198 0.14 9.51 5.06
CA TRP A 198 0.27 8.19 5.68
C TRP A 198 -0.17 8.25 7.13
N VAL A 199 -1.07 7.35 7.51
CA VAL A 199 -1.50 7.13 8.89
C VAL A 199 -1.24 5.67 9.20
N GLY A 200 -0.36 5.40 10.15
CA GLY A 200 -0.09 4.05 10.65
C GLY A 200 -0.56 3.94 12.08
N ASP A 201 -1.55 3.10 12.32
CA ASP A 201 -2.07 2.81 13.65
C ASP A 201 -1.70 1.38 14.04
N VAL A 202 -1.06 1.22 15.20
CA VAL A 202 -0.87 -0.09 15.82
C VAL A 202 -1.57 -0.09 17.17
N LEU A 203 -2.45 -1.07 17.36
CA LEU A 203 -3.05 -1.37 18.64
C LEU A 203 -2.53 -2.72 19.14
N ILE A 204 -1.84 -2.71 20.27
CA ILE A 204 -1.42 -3.92 20.98
C ILE A 204 -2.33 -4.09 22.19
N ARG A 205 -3.24 -5.06 22.11
CA ARG A 205 -4.22 -5.32 23.17
C ARG A 205 -3.61 -5.99 24.38
N ALA A 206 -4.30 -5.90 25.52
CA ALA A 206 -3.87 -6.49 26.78
C ALA A 206 -3.47 -7.98 26.68
N GLU A 207 -4.19 -8.78 25.88
CA GLU A 207 -3.95 -10.21 25.69
C GLU A 207 -2.84 -10.55 24.67
N ALA A 208 -2.29 -9.56 23.96
CA ALA A 208 -1.35 -9.75 22.86
C ALA A 208 0.10 -9.84 23.33
N THR A 209 0.38 -10.79 24.23
CA THR A 209 1.73 -11.04 24.73
C THR A 209 2.65 -11.52 23.61
N ASP A 210 3.95 -11.30 23.75
CA ASP A 210 4.98 -11.69 22.78
C ASP A 210 4.78 -11.08 21.38
N THR A 211 4.13 -9.91 21.31
CA THR A 211 4.02 -9.13 20.06
C THR A 211 5.39 -8.58 19.65
N ASP A 212 5.69 -8.66 18.35
CA ASP A 212 6.88 -8.06 17.73
C ASP A 212 6.44 -7.23 16.51
N THR A 213 6.47 -5.91 16.63
CA THR A 213 5.95 -5.00 15.61
C THR A 213 6.86 -3.82 15.32
N PHE A 214 7.00 -3.48 14.04
CA PHE A 214 7.72 -2.27 13.62
C PHE A 214 7.03 -1.60 12.43
N GLU A 215 6.87 -0.28 12.50
CA GLU A 215 6.32 0.53 11.41
C GLU A 215 7.27 1.60 10.93
N VAL A 216 7.44 1.71 9.62
CA VAL A 216 8.29 2.73 9.00
C VAL A 216 7.56 3.41 7.86
N ASN A 217 7.53 4.74 7.90
CA ASN A 217 7.18 5.56 6.75
C ASN A 217 8.37 6.45 6.35
N ARG A 218 8.72 6.46 5.06
CA ARG A 218 9.74 7.35 4.52
C ARG A 218 9.19 8.11 3.33
N ASN A 219 9.38 9.42 3.30
CA ASN A 219 8.95 10.28 2.20
C ASN A 219 10.13 11.06 1.65
N LEU A 220 10.27 11.05 0.33
CA LEU A 220 11.23 11.84 -0.41
C LEU A 220 10.50 12.97 -1.15
N VAL A 221 10.67 14.20 -0.68
CA VAL A 221 10.12 15.40 -1.31
C VAL A 221 11.11 15.89 -2.37
N LEU A 222 10.77 15.69 -3.63
CA LEU A 222 11.68 15.87 -4.77
C LEU A 222 11.76 17.33 -5.22
N THR A 223 10.67 18.09 -5.10
CA THR A 223 10.56 19.49 -5.51
C THR A 223 9.97 20.36 -4.40
N ASP A 224 10.08 21.68 -4.53
CA ASP A 224 9.30 22.61 -3.73
C ASP A 224 7.80 22.48 -4.11
N GLY A 225 6.89 22.68 -3.15
CA GLY A 225 5.45 22.62 -3.42
C GLY A 225 4.79 21.25 -3.25
N ALA A 226 5.54 20.20 -2.91
CA ALA A 226 4.97 18.91 -2.50
C ALA A 226 4.87 18.80 -0.97
N ARG A 227 3.86 18.06 -0.50
CA ARG A 227 3.55 17.88 0.93
C ARG A 227 3.38 16.42 1.28
N ALA A 228 4.10 15.97 2.30
CA ALA A 228 3.92 14.65 2.89
C ALA A 228 3.55 14.77 4.37
N ASP A 229 2.33 14.35 4.71
CA ASP A 229 1.89 14.20 6.10
C ASP A 229 2.07 12.74 6.52
N SER A 230 2.73 12.51 7.65
CA SER A 230 3.02 11.17 8.16
C SER A 230 2.71 11.13 9.65
N VAL A 231 1.73 10.29 10.02
CA VAL A 231 1.13 10.25 11.36
C VAL A 231 1.17 8.81 11.89
N PRO A 232 2.28 8.39 12.53
CA PRO A 232 2.33 7.11 13.22
C PRO A 232 1.70 7.21 14.62
N ASN A 233 0.83 6.28 14.97
CA ASN A 233 0.23 6.14 16.29
C ASN A 233 0.45 4.72 16.81
N LEU A 234 0.77 4.62 18.10
CA LEU A 234 1.04 3.34 18.76
C LEU A 234 0.34 3.33 20.11
N GLU A 235 -0.60 2.40 20.27
CA GLU A 235 -1.32 2.16 21.52
C GLU A 235 -0.92 0.78 22.06
N ILE A 236 -0.39 0.75 23.28
CA ILE A 236 0.15 -0.46 23.91
C ILE A 236 -0.55 -0.66 25.26
N GLU A 237 -1.36 -1.71 25.36
CA GLU A 237 -2.12 -2.04 26.56
C GLU A 237 -1.41 -3.07 27.46
N THR A 238 -0.34 -3.72 26.97
CA THR A 238 0.44 -4.73 27.71
C THR A 238 1.95 -4.49 27.62
N GLY A 239 2.66 -4.73 28.72
CA GLY A 239 4.13 -4.65 28.77
C GLY A 239 4.84 -5.96 28.40
N GLU A 240 4.11 -7.05 28.20
CA GLU A 240 4.66 -8.38 27.91
C GLU A 240 4.86 -8.57 26.40
N ILE A 241 5.64 -7.70 25.76
CA ILE A 241 5.91 -7.73 24.31
C ILE A 241 7.40 -7.93 24.01
N VAL A 242 7.71 -8.47 22.84
CA VAL A 242 9.10 -8.58 22.36
C VAL A 242 9.63 -7.22 21.95
N GLY A 243 8.82 -6.46 21.21
CA GLY A 243 9.20 -5.15 20.71
C GLY A 243 8.05 -4.45 19.99
N ALA A 244 8.01 -3.14 20.14
CA ALA A 244 7.14 -2.26 19.37
C ALA A 244 7.92 -1.00 19.03
N GLY A 245 7.84 -0.55 17.78
CA GLY A 245 8.47 0.69 17.38
C GLY A 245 7.86 1.27 16.13
N HIS A 246 8.02 2.58 15.98
CA HIS A 246 7.69 3.27 14.75
C HIS A 246 8.80 4.24 14.35
N ALA A 247 8.90 4.53 13.07
CA ALA A 247 9.78 5.55 12.54
C ALA A 247 9.07 6.27 11.39
N SER A 248 9.17 7.59 11.39
CA SER A 248 8.75 8.40 10.26
C SER A 248 9.87 9.37 9.89
N ALA A 249 10.17 9.46 8.60
CA ALA A 249 11.14 10.40 8.07
C ALA A 249 10.62 11.03 6.78
N THR A 250 10.61 12.35 6.73
CA THR A 250 10.28 13.12 5.52
C THR A 250 11.46 14.04 5.25
N GLY A 251 12.03 13.95 4.05
CA GLY A 251 13.21 14.72 3.70
C GLY A 251 13.31 14.96 2.20
N ARG A 252 14.22 15.85 1.83
CA ARG A 252 14.64 16.05 0.44
C ARG A 252 15.80 15.10 0.12
N PHE A 253 16.32 15.20 -1.09
CA PHE A 253 17.59 14.57 -1.42
C PHE A 253 18.70 15.01 -0.44
N ASP A 254 19.56 14.06 -0.10
CA ASP A 254 20.77 14.34 0.66
C ASP A 254 21.83 14.95 -0.28
N ASP A 255 22.16 16.22 -0.02
CA ASP A 255 23.12 16.99 -0.81
C ASP A 255 24.50 16.31 -0.87
N GLU A 256 24.92 15.60 0.19
CA GLU A 256 26.19 14.87 0.20
C GLU A 256 26.13 13.65 -0.72
N GLN A 257 25.00 12.94 -0.76
CA GLN A 257 24.80 11.81 -1.68
C GLN A 257 24.78 12.28 -3.14
N LEU A 258 24.06 13.37 -3.43
CA LEU A 258 24.04 13.95 -4.77
C LEU A 258 25.42 14.48 -5.18
N PHE A 259 26.10 15.19 -4.29
CA PHE A 259 27.46 15.68 -4.54
C PHE A 259 28.42 14.53 -4.83
N TYR A 260 28.37 13.44 -4.06
CA TYR A 260 29.21 12.27 -4.26
C TYR A 260 29.01 11.62 -5.64
N LEU A 261 27.75 11.44 -6.06
CA LEU A 261 27.42 10.90 -7.38
C LEU A 261 27.90 11.84 -8.50
N ARG A 262 27.70 13.15 -8.34
CA ARG A 262 28.16 14.16 -9.31
C ARG A 262 29.68 14.26 -9.40
N ALA A 263 30.39 14.13 -8.28
CA ALA A 263 31.85 14.09 -8.23
C ALA A 263 32.43 12.87 -8.99
N ARG A 264 31.63 11.82 -9.21
CA ARG A 264 31.95 10.66 -10.06
C ARG A 264 31.62 10.88 -11.54
N GLY A 265 31.21 12.08 -11.94
CA GLY A 265 30.89 12.45 -13.32
C GLY A 265 29.46 12.14 -13.74
N ILE A 266 28.59 11.75 -12.81
CA ILE A 266 27.17 11.48 -13.11
C ILE A 266 26.42 12.82 -13.18
N PRO A 267 25.69 13.12 -14.27
CA PRO A 267 24.83 14.28 -14.36
C PRO A 267 23.80 14.34 -13.22
N GLU A 268 23.38 15.55 -12.81
CA GLU A 268 22.54 15.74 -11.63
C GLU A 268 21.16 15.05 -11.75
N ASP A 269 20.55 15.14 -12.93
CA ASP A 269 19.34 14.42 -13.34
C ASP A 269 19.50 12.91 -13.11
N GLN A 270 20.56 12.31 -13.66
CA GLN A 270 20.84 10.88 -13.47
C GLN A 270 21.14 10.51 -12.01
N ALA A 271 21.82 11.39 -11.26
CA ALA A 271 22.10 11.15 -9.85
C ALA A 271 20.81 11.09 -9.01
N ARG A 272 19.86 12.01 -9.27
CA ARG A 272 18.54 12.02 -8.60
C ARG A 272 17.77 10.74 -8.91
N ARG A 273 17.73 10.32 -10.18
CA ARG A 273 17.09 9.04 -10.58
C ARG A 273 17.68 7.84 -9.85
N LEU A 274 19.01 7.76 -9.74
CA LEU A 274 19.67 6.67 -9.03
C LEU A 274 19.29 6.61 -7.55
N VAL A 275 19.16 7.75 -6.89
CA VAL A 275 18.72 7.82 -5.49
C VAL A 275 17.27 7.34 -5.34
N VAL A 276 16.35 7.83 -6.18
CA VAL A 276 14.94 7.41 -6.15
C VAL A 276 14.79 5.91 -6.47
N ARG A 277 15.56 5.40 -7.44
CA ARG A 277 15.59 3.98 -7.79
C ARG A 277 16.09 3.12 -6.63
N GLY A 278 17.16 3.54 -5.96
CA GLY A 278 17.64 2.86 -4.75
C GLY A 278 16.62 2.89 -3.62
N PHE A 279 15.92 4.02 -3.47
CA PHE A 279 14.89 4.22 -2.46
C PHE A 279 13.71 3.25 -2.63
N PHE A 280 13.13 3.15 -3.83
CA PHE A 280 12.03 2.22 -4.10
C PHE A 280 12.46 0.78 -4.36
N GLY A 281 13.70 0.55 -4.81
CA GLY A 281 14.25 -0.77 -5.09
C GLY A 281 14.17 -1.74 -3.91
N GLU A 282 14.23 -1.23 -2.67
CA GLU A 282 14.02 -2.04 -1.46
C GLU A 282 12.64 -2.72 -1.45
N ILE A 283 11.58 -2.01 -1.83
CA ILE A 283 10.21 -2.56 -1.88
C ILE A 283 10.02 -3.39 -3.15
N ILE A 284 10.43 -2.87 -4.30
CA ILE A 284 10.23 -3.55 -5.60
C ILE A 284 10.93 -4.92 -5.60
N SER A 285 12.13 -5.03 -5.02
CA SER A 285 12.86 -6.30 -4.95
C SER A 285 12.14 -7.39 -4.15
N LYS A 286 11.25 -7.02 -3.22
CA LYS A 286 10.45 -7.95 -2.40
C LYS A 286 9.19 -8.47 -3.11
N ILE A 287 8.78 -7.86 -4.23
CA ILE A 287 7.61 -8.30 -4.99
C ILE A 287 7.94 -9.62 -5.70
N ALA A 288 7.19 -10.68 -5.38
CA ALA A 288 7.47 -12.03 -5.89
C ALA A 288 7.14 -12.21 -7.39
N VAL A 289 6.38 -11.29 -8.00
CA VAL A 289 5.93 -11.36 -9.40
C VAL A 289 6.87 -10.56 -10.31
N PRO A 290 7.69 -11.21 -11.16
CA PRO A 290 8.71 -10.52 -11.96
C PRO A 290 8.15 -9.44 -12.89
N ASP A 291 7.09 -9.74 -13.62
CA ASP A 291 6.46 -8.81 -14.58
C ASP A 291 5.97 -7.54 -13.90
N ILE A 292 5.48 -7.65 -12.65
CA ILE A 292 5.08 -6.49 -11.86
C ILE A 292 6.30 -5.65 -11.45
N ARG A 293 7.42 -6.27 -11.06
CA ARG A 293 8.65 -5.51 -10.75
C ARG A 293 9.15 -4.70 -11.94
N GLU A 294 9.11 -5.30 -13.12
CA GLU A 294 9.52 -4.64 -14.37
C GLU A 294 8.59 -3.47 -14.69
N ARG A 295 7.27 -3.69 -14.65
CA ARG A 295 6.26 -2.63 -14.85
C ARG A 295 6.46 -1.47 -13.87
N LEU A 296 6.63 -1.75 -12.58
CA LEU A 296 6.80 -0.71 -11.56
C LEU A 296 8.10 0.06 -11.71
N THR A 297 9.19 -0.64 -12.09
CA THR A 297 10.46 0.02 -12.39
C THR A 297 10.30 0.98 -13.56
N ALA A 298 9.62 0.56 -14.63
CA ALA A 298 9.37 1.41 -15.80
C ALA A 298 8.45 2.60 -15.47
N ALA A 299 7.42 2.40 -14.65
CA ALA A 299 6.51 3.47 -14.23
C ALA A 299 7.25 4.55 -13.42
N ILE A 300 8.10 4.16 -12.46
CA ILE A 300 8.88 5.12 -11.67
C ILE A 300 9.86 5.92 -12.56
N GLU A 301 10.50 5.27 -13.53
CA GLU A 301 11.37 5.98 -14.49
C GLU A 301 10.57 6.97 -15.33
N HIS A 302 9.33 6.63 -15.71
CA HIS A 302 8.44 7.53 -16.43
C HIS A 302 8.09 8.78 -15.60
N GLU A 303 7.70 8.61 -14.34
CA GLU A 303 7.36 9.76 -13.48
C GLU A 303 8.56 10.70 -13.27
N LEU A 304 9.77 10.14 -13.15
CA LEU A 304 10.98 10.93 -13.00
C LEU A 304 11.32 11.74 -14.26
N GLU A 305 11.00 11.22 -15.46
CA GLU A 305 11.20 11.95 -16.72
C GLU A 305 10.28 13.18 -16.86
N ILE A 306 9.08 13.16 -16.28
CA ILE A 306 8.12 14.26 -16.35
C ILE A 306 8.67 15.51 -15.64
N THR A 307 9.28 15.33 -14.47
CA THR A 307 9.88 16.44 -13.71
C THR A 307 11.06 17.09 -14.42
N GLU A 308 11.95 16.28 -15.00
CA GLU A 308 13.18 16.81 -15.60
C GLU A 308 12.91 17.68 -16.83
N LYS A 309 11.91 17.31 -17.65
CA LYS A 309 11.47 18.12 -18.80
C LYS A 309 10.92 19.47 -18.37
N THR A 310 10.24 19.53 -17.22
CA THR A 310 9.66 20.75 -16.67
C THR A 310 10.74 21.70 -16.12
N THR A 311 11.79 21.16 -15.49
CA THR A 311 12.92 21.98 -14.99
C THR A 311 13.91 22.46 -16.07
N ALA A 312 13.91 21.83 -17.25
CA ALA A 312 14.81 22.17 -18.35
C ALA A 312 14.21 23.18 -19.37
N SER A 313 12.94 23.56 -19.20
CA SER A 313 12.18 24.46 -20.06
C SER A 313 12.08 25.87 -19.48
#